data_AF-A0A955Z9B5-F1
#
_entry.id   AF-A0A955Z9B5-F1
#
_cell.length_a   1.000
_cell.length_b   1.000
_cell.length_c   1.000
_cell.angle_alpha   90.00
_cell.angle_beta   90.00
_cell.angle_gamma   90.00
#
_symmetry.space_group_name_H-M   'P 1'
#
loop_
_entity.id
_entity.type
_entity.pdbx_description
1 polymer ?
#
loop_
_entity_poly.entity_id
_entity_poly.type
_entity_poly.pdbx_seq_one_letter_code
_entity_poly.pdbx_strand_id
1 'polypeptide(L)'
;PVTPEAGTPDAGAGTWAVSPRGRDQMTRLVQHADRYNSGMSIGRSFVFVWGYMTTSGYGELDDYADAPDMPSAYPRNFAEYMNQGDNAATWGLQRLPISLPHDAPAGSVVVVAGGSPGTTHPTAGDIAVAVGDGTFINDGPGVTYGPRATFASDGGRVLGVYAPL
;
A
#
# COMPACT_ATOMS: atom_id res chain seq x y z
N PRO A 1 -13.39 -28.90 -22.37
CA PRO A 1 -12.68 -28.47 -21.14
C PRO A 1 -11.54 -27.51 -21.53
N VAL A 2 -11.78 -26.21 -21.34
CA VAL A 2 -10.77 -25.17 -21.56
C VAL A 2 -9.94 -25.05 -20.28
N THR A 3 -8.65 -25.34 -20.39
CA THR A 3 -7.65 -25.02 -19.37
C THR A 3 -7.51 -23.50 -19.31
N PRO A 4 -7.54 -22.85 -18.14
CA PRO A 4 -7.22 -21.43 -18.07
C PRO A 4 -5.72 -21.25 -18.33
N GLU A 5 -5.39 -20.46 -19.34
CA GLU A 5 -4.03 -20.01 -19.62
C GLU A 5 -3.55 -19.14 -18.44
N ALA A 6 -2.45 -19.56 -17.84
CA ALA A 6 -1.73 -18.75 -16.88
C ALA A 6 -1.24 -17.48 -17.59
N GLY A 7 -1.87 -16.35 -17.26
CA GLY A 7 -1.43 -15.03 -17.70
C GLY A 7 0.04 -14.84 -17.30
N THR A 8 0.88 -14.62 -18.31
CA THR A 8 2.30 -14.32 -18.13
C THR A 8 2.40 -12.91 -17.52
N PRO A 9 3.23 -12.69 -16.47
CA PRO A 9 3.46 -11.35 -15.95
C PRO A 9 4.23 -10.53 -16.99
N ASP A 10 3.58 -9.49 -17.52
CA ASP A 10 4.19 -8.59 -18.48
C ASP A 10 5.31 -7.77 -17.82
N ALA A 11 6.42 -7.66 -18.53
CA ALA A 11 7.70 -7.17 -18.04
C ALA A 11 7.79 -5.64 -18.19
N GLY A 12 8.07 -4.93 -17.09
CA GLY A 12 8.26 -3.48 -17.17
C GLY A 12 8.52 -2.74 -15.86
N ALA A 13 9.41 -3.23 -14.99
CA ALA A 13 10.01 -2.43 -13.90
C ALA A 13 11.27 -3.16 -13.41
N GLY A 14 12.29 -2.43 -12.96
CA GLY A 14 13.48 -3.02 -12.33
C GLY A 14 13.06 -4.10 -11.33
N THR A 15 13.75 -5.23 -11.32
CA THR A 15 13.32 -6.42 -10.58
C THR A 15 13.39 -6.16 -9.08
N TRP A 16 12.36 -5.55 -8.51
CA TRP A 16 12.10 -5.57 -7.08
C TRP A 16 11.88 -7.04 -6.75
N ALA A 17 12.90 -7.66 -6.16
CA ALA A 17 12.84 -9.07 -5.83
C ALA A 17 11.92 -9.22 -4.62
N VAL A 18 10.62 -9.32 -4.85
CA VAL A 18 9.69 -9.81 -3.83
C VAL A 18 9.89 -11.32 -3.76
N SER A 19 10.37 -11.80 -2.61
CA SER A 19 10.54 -13.23 -2.34
C SER A 19 9.21 -14.00 -2.51
N PRO A 20 9.24 -15.34 -2.70
CA PRO A 20 8.01 -16.15 -2.70
C PRO A 20 7.18 -15.94 -1.43
N ARG A 21 7.84 -15.87 -0.25
CA ARG A 21 7.20 -15.54 1.03
C ARG A 21 6.55 -14.15 0.99
N GLY A 22 7.22 -13.15 0.44
CA GLY A 22 6.68 -11.80 0.28
C GLY A 22 5.42 -11.78 -0.59
N ARG A 23 5.37 -12.56 -1.68
CA ARG A 23 4.17 -12.67 -2.52
C ARG A 23 3.00 -13.34 -1.79
N ASP A 24 3.28 -14.33 -0.94
CA ASP A 24 2.26 -14.95 -0.10
C ASP A 24 1.72 -13.97 0.94
N GLN A 25 2.59 -13.13 1.53
CA GLN A 25 2.16 -12.03 2.41
C GLN A 25 1.30 -11.01 1.67
N MET A 26 1.70 -10.57 0.47
CA MET A 26 0.93 -9.66 -0.37
C MET A 26 -0.46 -10.22 -0.70
N THR A 27 -0.54 -11.51 -1.02
CA THR A 27 -1.82 -12.20 -1.28
C THR A 27 -2.72 -12.22 -0.04
N ARG A 28 -2.16 -12.58 1.12
CA ARG A 28 -2.91 -12.59 2.39
C ARG A 28 -3.38 -11.20 2.79
N LEU A 29 -2.56 -10.17 2.55
CA LEU A 29 -2.93 -8.78 2.83
C LEU A 29 -4.15 -8.36 2.02
N VAL A 30 -4.16 -8.62 0.70
CA VAL A 30 -5.31 -8.32 -0.17
C VAL A 30 -6.57 -9.05 0.29
N GLN A 31 -6.47 -10.37 0.53
CA GLN A 31 -7.61 -11.17 0.99
C GLN A 31 -8.17 -10.69 2.33
N HIS A 32 -7.30 -10.28 3.25
CA HIS A 32 -7.71 -9.77 4.55
C HIS A 32 -8.38 -8.40 4.42
N ALA A 33 -7.80 -7.48 3.66
CA ALA A 33 -8.37 -6.16 3.41
C ALA A 33 -9.75 -6.24 2.72
N ASP A 34 -9.89 -7.11 1.72
CA ASP A 34 -11.17 -7.35 1.02
C ASP A 34 -12.26 -7.89 1.96
N ARG A 35 -11.89 -8.77 2.89
CA ARG A 35 -12.84 -9.38 3.84
C ARG A 35 -13.24 -8.46 4.99
N TYR A 36 -12.32 -7.61 5.46
CA TYR A 36 -12.45 -6.89 6.74
C TYR A 36 -12.45 -5.36 6.60
N ASN A 37 -12.61 -4.83 5.40
CA ASN A 37 -12.98 -3.41 5.23
C ASN A 37 -14.37 -3.12 5.80
N SER A 38 -14.65 -1.84 6.02
CA SER A 38 -15.92 -1.40 6.62
C SER A 38 -17.04 -1.19 5.59
N GLY A 39 -16.81 -1.54 4.32
CA GLY A 39 -17.74 -1.34 3.20
C GLY A 39 -17.75 0.07 2.62
N MET A 40 -17.23 1.08 3.32
CA MET A 40 -17.07 2.45 2.84
C MET A 40 -15.87 3.13 3.51
N SER A 41 -15.25 4.13 2.86
CA SER A 41 -14.17 4.88 3.51
C SER A 41 -14.74 5.88 4.54
N ILE A 42 -14.26 5.80 5.77
CA ILE A 42 -14.71 6.58 6.95
C ILE A 42 -13.57 7.44 7.55
N GLY A 43 -12.47 7.62 6.82
CA GLY A 43 -11.33 8.45 7.23
C GLY A 43 -10.40 7.80 8.26
N ARG A 44 -10.39 6.46 8.33
CA ARG A 44 -9.57 5.67 9.27
C ARG A 44 -8.53 4.80 8.56
N SER A 45 -8.11 5.20 7.36
CA SER A 45 -7.24 4.41 6.47
C SER A 45 -5.99 3.87 7.15
N PHE A 46 -5.28 4.68 7.94
CA PHE A 46 -4.09 4.22 8.67
C PHE A 46 -4.38 3.07 9.65
N VAL A 47 -5.43 3.17 10.46
CA VAL A 47 -5.77 2.15 11.46
C VAL A 47 -6.15 0.83 10.79
N PHE A 48 -6.91 0.89 9.70
CA PHE A 48 -7.32 -0.31 8.97
C PHE A 48 -6.14 -0.97 8.24
N VAL A 49 -5.38 -0.20 7.46
CA VAL A 49 -4.22 -0.76 6.74
C VAL A 49 -3.18 -1.31 7.71
N TRP A 50 -2.90 -0.62 8.81
CA TRP A 50 -2.03 -1.16 9.86
C TRP A 50 -2.54 -2.50 10.40
N GLY A 51 -3.83 -2.57 10.75
CA GLY A 51 -4.44 -3.81 11.23
C GLY A 51 -4.40 -4.95 10.21
N TYR A 52 -4.53 -4.64 8.92
CA TYR A 52 -4.40 -5.63 7.85
C TYR A 52 -2.96 -6.15 7.74
N MET A 53 -1.97 -5.25 7.80
CA MET A 53 -0.56 -5.60 7.73
C MET A 53 -0.16 -6.54 8.87
N THR A 54 -0.48 -6.19 10.11
CA THR A 54 -0.13 -7.01 11.28
C THR A 54 -0.89 -8.33 11.29
N THR A 55 -2.20 -8.33 11.02
CA THR A 55 -3.00 -9.57 11.04
C THR A 55 -2.63 -10.54 9.90
N SER A 56 -2.16 -10.02 8.76
CA SER A 56 -1.69 -10.84 7.64
C SER A 56 -0.22 -11.25 7.75
N GLY A 57 0.51 -10.77 8.76
CA GLY A 57 1.95 -11.01 8.92
C GLY A 57 2.76 -10.47 7.75
N TYR A 58 2.45 -9.25 7.33
CA TYR A 58 3.06 -8.55 6.20
C TYR A 58 4.41 -7.95 6.60
N GLY A 59 5.49 -8.34 5.91
CA GLY A 59 6.84 -8.08 6.40
C GLY A 59 7.13 -8.89 7.68
N GLU A 60 7.75 -8.24 8.66
CA GLU A 60 7.99 -8.73 10.03
C GLU A 60 7.25 -7.88 11.06
N LEU A 61 6.10 -7.31 10.67
CA LEU A 61 5.24 -6.49 11.52
C LEU A 61 4.30 -7.35 12.34
N ASP A 62 4.49 -7.41 13.65
CA ASP A 62 3.66 -8.20 14.56
C ASP A 62 2.75 -7.30 15.42
N ASP A 63 3.24 -6.15 15.89
CA ASP A 63 2.47 -5.19 16.69
C ASP A 63 2.93 -3.74 16.47
N TYR A 64 2.08 -2.77 16.79
CA TYR A 64 2.43 -1.34 16.86
C TYR A 64 3.62 -1.07 17.79
N ALA A 65 3.85 -1.94 18.78
CA ALA A 65 5.01 -1.88 19.66
C ALA A 65 6.36 -2.03 18.94
N ASP A 66 6.38 -2.55 17.70
CA ASP A 66 7.58 -2.65 16.86
C ASP A 66 8.03 -1.27 16.31
N ALA A 67 7.20 -0.24 16.50
CA ALA A 67 7.30 1.10 15.94
C ALA A 67 7.10 2.24 16.95
N PRO A 68 7.72 2.21 18.14
CA PRO A 68 7.36 3.11 19.23
C PRO A 68 7.61 4.60 18.89
N ASP A 69 8.59 4.86 18.03
CA ASP A 69 8.98 6.22 17.62
C ASP A 69 8.22 6.71 16.38
N MET A 70 7.41 5.87 15.72
CA MET A 70 6.63 6.28 14.56
C MET A 70 5.39 7.08 14.99
N PRO A 71 5.23 8.34 14.58
CA PRO A 71 4.02 9.09 14.88
C PRO A 71 2.82 8.48 14.14
N SER A 72 1.72 8.11 14.81
CA SER A 72 0.53 7.48 14.16
C SER A 72 -0.59 8.44 13.77
N ALA A 73 -0.44 9.74 14.02
CA ALA A 73 -1.55 10.68 13.83
C ALA A 73 -2.07 10.72 12.38
N TYR A 74 -1.20 10.52 11.39
CA TYR A 74 -1.55 10.62 9.97
C TYR A 74 -0.93 9.53 9.10
N PRO A 75 -1.61 9.10 8.01
CA PRO A 75 -1.07 8.17 7.02
C PRO A 75 0.32 8.53 6.50
N ARG A 76 0.60 9.80 6.22
CA ARG A 76 1.92 10.25 5.74
C ARG A 76 3.07 9.87 6.67
N ASN A 77 2.81 9.81 7.98
CA ASN A 77 3.85 9.59 8.98
C ASN A 77 4.44 8.19 8.83
N PHE A 78 3.64 7.22 8.37
CA PHE A 78 4.14 5.89 8.00
C PHE A 78 5.23 6.00 6.93
N ALA A 79 4.95 6.68 5.82
CA ALA A 79 5.92 6.82 4.75
C ALA A 79 7.14 7.65 5.19
N GLU A 80 6.93 8.74 5.93
CA GLU A 80 8.00 9.56 6.49
C GLU A 80 8.93 8.75 7.39
N TYR A 81 8.39 7.84 8.21
CA TYR A 81 9.18 6.94 9.06
C TYR A 81 9.90 5.85 8.26
N MET A 82 9.20 5.15 7.36
CA MET A 82 9.77 4.08 6.54
C MET A 82 10.90 4.55 5.63
N ASN A 83 10.84 5.80 5.19
CA ASN A 83 11.84 6.37 4.29
C ASN A 83 13.11 6.84 5.02
N GLN A 84 13.18 6.70 6.35
CA GLN A 84 14.36 7.07 7.13
C GLN A 84 15.28 5.86 7.32
N GLY A 85 16.53 6.00 6.87
CA GLY A 85 17.56 4.96 7.03
C GLY A 85 17.09 3.60 6.54
N ASP A 86 17.25 2.59 7.40
CA ASP A 86 16.90 1.20 7.11
C ASP A 86 15.55 0.78 7.72
N ASN A 87 14.71 1.72 8.19
CA ASN A 87 13.48 1.42 8.94
C ASN A 87 12.55 0.43 8.22
N ALA A 88 12.32 0.63 6.91
CA ALA A 88 11.53 -0.32 6.12
C ALA A 88 12.15 -1.72 6.14
N ALA A 89 13.47 -1.82 5.94
CA ALA A 89 14.18 -3.10 5.91
C ALA A 89 14.20 -3.78 7.28
N THR A 90 14.28 -3.03 8.38
CA THR A 90 14.15 -3.55 9.75
C THR A 90 12.82 -4.26 9.98
N TRP A 91 11.78 -3.92 9.22
CA TRP A 91 10.46 -4.57 9.30
C TRP A 91 10.19 -5.51 8.13
N GLY A 92 11.24 -5.95 7.44
CA GLY A 92 11.11 -6.88 6.32
C GLY A 92 10.43 -6.27 5.09
N LEU A 93 10.42 -4.94 4.96
CA LEU A 93 9.84 -4.21 3.84
C LEU A 93 10.93 -3.58 2.96
N GLN A 94 10.57 -3.35 1.70
CA GLN A 94 11.31 -2.55 0.74
C GLN A 94 10.41 -1.45 0.18
N ARG A 95 11.00 -0.27 -0.03
CA ARG A 95 10.36 0.79 -0.81
C ARG A 95 10.57 0.53 -2.30
N LEU A 96 9.49 0.42 -3.04
CA LEU A 96 9.50 0.33 -4.50
C LEU A 96 9.64 1.75 -5.09
N PRO A 97 10.48 1.97 -6.11
CA PRO A 97 10.63 3.27 -6.76
C PRO A 97 9.50 3.48 -7.77
N ILE A 98 8.29 3.58 -7.22
CA ILE A 98 7.04 3.79 -7.93
C ILE A 98 6.53 5.18 -7.60
N SER A 99 6.28 5.98 -8.64
CA SER A 99 5.82 7.37 -8.50
C SER A 99 4.34 7.57 -8.81
N LEU A 100 3.67 6.55 -9.36
CA LEU A 100 2.23 6.54 -9.62
C LEU A 100 1.60 5.41 -8.81
N PRO A 101 0.54 5.66 -8.05
CA PRO A 101 -0.08 4.61 -7.25
C PRO A 101 -0.64 3.50 -8.15
N HIS A 102 -1.05 3.83 -9.38
CA HIS A 102 -1.56 2.87 -10.37
C HIS A 102 -0.53 1.84 -10.86
N ASP A 103 0.77 2.07 -10.65
CA ASP A 103 1.84 1.12 -10.97
C ASP A 103 2.16 0.18 -9.80
N ALA A 104 1.52 0.38 -8.65
CA ALA A 104 1.77 -0.41 -7.45
C ALA A 104 1.31 -1.87 -7.67
N PRO A 105 2.19 -2.88 -7.46
CA PRO A 105 1.80 -4.28 -7.55
C PRO A 105 0.68 -4.61 -6.57
N ALA A 106 -0.22 -5.52 -6.94
CA ALA A 106 -1.26 -6.01 -6.03
C ALA A 106 -0.65 -6.56 -4.72
N GLY A 107 -1.19 -6.11 -3.59
CA GLY A 107 -0.71 -6.40 -2.24
C GLY A 107 0.44 -5.52 -1.77
N SER A 108 0.86 -4.51 -2.52
CA SER A 108 1.73 -3.45 -1.99
C SER A 108 0.94 -2.43 -1.15
N VAL A 109 1.60 -1.80 -0.19
CA VAL A 109 1.06 -0.70 0.62
C VAL A 109 1.48 0.61 -0.02
N VAL A 110 0.50 1.43 -0.39
CA VAL A 110 0.68 2.71 -1.07
C VAL A 110 0.35 3.83 -0.11
N VAL A 111 1.22 4.84 -0.03
CA VAL A 111 0.98 6.08 0.71
C VAL A 111 1.05 7.26 -0.25
N VAL A 112 -0.01 8.06 -0.28
CA VAL A 112 -0.08 9.31 -1.06
C VAL A 112 -0.13 10.53 -0.13
N ALA A 113 0.40 11.65 -0.60
CA ALA A 113 0.43 12.89 0.16
C ALA A 113 -0.96 13.53 0.26
N GLY A 114 -1.19 14.33 1.31
CA GLY A 114 -2.40 15.15 1.41
C GLY A 114 -2.54 16.09 0.23
N GLY A 115 -3.78 16.27 -0.22
CA GLY A 115 -4.10 17.04 -1.43
C GLY A 115 -3.90 16.27 -2.74
N SER A 116 -3.49 15.00 -2.70
CA SER A 116 -3.53 14.14 -3.89
C SER A 116 -4.99 13.80 -4.26
N PRO A 117 -5.28 13.49 -5.54
CA PRO A 117 -6.60 12.99 -5.94
C PRO A 117 -7.04 11.81 -5.07
N GLY A 118 -8.31 11.77 -4.68
CA GLY A 118 -8.86 10.74 -3.79
C GLY A 118 -8.59 10.97 -2.29
N THR A 119 -7.80 11.97 -1.92
CA THR A 119 -7.59 12.35 -0.51
C THR A 119 -8.51 13.49 -0.09
N THR A 120 -9.14 13.37 1.09
CA THR A 120 -10.02 14.42 1.64
C THR A 120 -9.26 15.42 2.51
N HIS A 121 -8.22 14.98 3.24
CA HIS A 121 -7.48 15.83 4.16
C HIS A 121 -6.31 16.53 3.45
N PRO A 122 -6.14 17.86 3.60
CA PRO A 122 -5.10 18.62 2.89
C PRO A 122 -3.67 18.22 3.29
N THR A 123 -3.50 17.60 4.46
CA THR A 123 -2.18 17.30 5.03
C THR A 123 -1.96 15.85 5.44
N ALA A 124 -3.01 15.05 5.70
CA ALA A 124 -2.83 13.74 6.32
C ALA A 124 -2.30 12.70 5.32
N GLY A 125 -2.63 12.87 4.04
CA GLY A 125 -2.44 11.86 3.02
C GLY A 125 -3.47 10.76 3.13
N ASP A 126 -3.19 9.67 2.43
CA ASP A 126 -3.95 8.43 2.52
C ASP A 126 -2.99 7.24 2.41
N ILE A 127 -3.40 6.11 2.99
CA ILE A 127 -2.67 4.84 2.92
C ILE A 127 -3.66 3.75 2.53
N ALA A 128 -3.27 2.91 1.58
CA ALA A 128 -4.13 1.85 1.08
C ALA A 128 -3.32 0.63 0.62
N VAL A 129 -4.00 -0.52 0.56
CA VAL A 129 -3.53 -1.74 -0.08
C VAL A 129 -3.90 -1.66 -1.57
N ALA A 130 -2.91 -1.76 -2.46
CA ALA A 130 -3.18 -1.93 -3.89
C ALA A 130 -3.77 -3.31 -4.15
N VAL A 131 -4.86 -3.41 -4.91
CA VAL A 131 -5.43 -4.72 -5.28
C VAL A 131 -5.20 -5.10 -6.74
N GLY A 132 -4.53 -4.23 -7.49
CA GLY A 132 -4.33 -4.36 -8.94
C GLY A 132 -5.20 -3.39 -9.73
N ASP A 133 -4.84 -3.18 -11.00
CA ASP A 133 -5.61 -2.39 -11.97
C ASP A 133 -5.99 -0.97 -11.51
N GLY A 134 -5.14 -0.34 -10.67
CA GLY A 134 -5.39 1.00 -10.14
C GLY A 134 -6.53 1.09 -9.12
N THR A 135 -6.92 -0.03 -8.53
CA THR A 135 -7.90 -0.10 -7.43
C THR A 135 -7.19 -0.29 -6.10
N PHE A 136 -7.75 0.31 -5.04
CA PHE A 136 -7.18 0.27 -3.70
C PHE A 136 -8.23 -0.05 -2.64
N ILE A 137 -7.79 -0.65 -1.54
CA ILE A 137 -8.59 -0.87 -0.32
C ILE A 137 -7.90 -0.14 0.83
N ASN A 138 -8.64 0.71 1.52
CA ASN A 138 -8.24 1.28 2.80
C ASN A 138 -9.23 0.83 3.88
N ASP A 139 -9.86 1.74 4.61
CA ASP A 139 -11.01 1.41 5.47
C ASP A 139 -12.30 1.09 4.69
N GLY A 140 -12.34 1.38 3.38
CA GLY A 140 -13.36 0.91 2.44
C GLY A 140 -12.77 0.34 1.15
N PRO A 141 -13.57 -0.40 0.36
CA PRO A 141 -13.13 -0.94 -0.92
C PRO A 141 -13.29 0.11 -2.05
N GLY A 142 -12.58 -0.10 -3.16
CA GLY A 142 -12.79 0.68 -4.39
C GLY A 142 -12.29 2.13 -4.31
N VAL A 143 -11.29 2.40 -3.47
CA VAL A 143 -10.66 3.71 -3.41
C VAL A 143 -9.86 3.94 -4.70
N THR A 144 -9.88 5.18 -5.19
CA THR A 144 -9.14 5.58 -6.39
C THR A 144 -8.36 6.86 -6.13
N TYR A 145 -7.22 6.99 -6.79
CA TYR A 145 -6.39 8.21 -6.75
C TYR A 145 -6.50 8.97 -8.07
N GLY A 146 -7.72 9.10 -8.59
CA GLY A 146 -7.99 9.74 -9.87
C GLY A 146 -7.41 9.01 -11.09
N PRO A 147 -7.52 9.59 -12.29
CA PRO A 147 -6.98 9.01 -13.51
C PRO A 147 -5.45 8.95 -13.49
N ARG A 148 -4.87 7.83 -13.93
CA ARG A 148 -3.42 7.67 -14.10
C ARG A 148 -2.79 8.83 -14.89
N ALA A 149 -3.45 9.24 -15.98
CA ALA A 149 -2.95 10.25 -16.90
C ALA A 149 -2.87 11.66 -16.28
N THR A 150 -3.68 11.95 -15.27
CA THR A 150 -3.77 13.30 -14.67
C THR A 150 -3.31 13.34 -13.22
N PHE A 151 -2.99 12.20 -12.60
CA PHE A 151 -2.61 12.12 -11.19
C PHE A 151 -1.61 13.20 -10.77
N ALA A 152 -0.50 13.33 -11.49
CA ALA A 152 0.54 14.32 -11.18
C ALA A 152 0.09 15.77 -11.46
N SER A 153 -0.61 16.03 -12.57
CA SER A 153 -1.10 17.37 -12.91
C SER A 153 -2.20 17.85 -11.96
N ASP A 154 -2.93 16.91 -11.35
CA ASP A 154 -3.98 17.18 -10.36
C ASP A 154 -3.40 17.29 -8.93
N GLY A 155 -2.07 17.43 -8.79
CA GLY A 155 -1.38 17.61 -7.52
C GLY A 155 -1.05 16.31 -6.77
N GLY A 156 -1.25 15.16 -7.40
CA GLY A 156 -0.97 13.85 -6.85
C GLY A 156 0.51 13.62 -6.58
N ARG A 157 0.81 13.10 -5.39
CA ARG A 157 2.16 12.77 -4.96
C ARG A 157 2.18 11.46 -4.18
N VAL A 158 2.96 10.49 -4.64
CA VAL A 158 3.26 9.26 -3.89
C VAL A 158 4.38 9.55 -2.88
N LEU A 159 4.16 9.21 -1.61
CA LEU A 159 5.17 9.28 -0.56
C LEU A 159 5.98 7.99 -0.46
N GLY A 160 5.33 6.85 -0.69
CA GLY A 160 6.00 5.56 -0.79
C GLY A 160 5.06 4.45 -1.26
N VAL A 161 5.66 3.44 -1.88
CA VAL A 161 5.03 2.14 -2.15
C VAL A 161 5.92 1.08 -1.50
N TYR A 162 5.34 0.22 -0.69
CA TYR A 162 6.07 -0.73 0.13
C TYR A 162 5.59 -2.15 -0.17
N ALA A 163 6.54 -3.08 -0.23
CA ALA A 163 6.30 -4.52 -0.36
C ALA A 163 7.25 -5.28 0.57
N PRO A 164 6.98 -6.55 0.90
CA PRO A 164 7.93 -7.33 1.67
C PRO A 164 9.20 -7.65 0.86
N LEU A 165 10.30 -7.89 1.56
CA LEU A 165 11.56 -8.41 1.00
C LEU A 165 11.41 -9.85 0.47
#